data_AF-A0A257TGI2-F1
#
_entry.id   AF-A0A257TGI2-F1
#
_cell.length_a   1.000
_cell.length_b   1.000
_cell.length_c   1.000
_cell.angle_alpha   90.00
_cell.angle_beta   90.00
_cell.angle_gamma   90.00
#
_symmetry.space_group_name_H-M   'P 1'
#
loop_
_entity.id
_entity.type
_entity.pdbx_description
1 polymer ?
#
loop_
_entity_poly.entity_id
_entity_poly.type
_entity_poly.pdbx_seq_one_letter_code
_entity_poly.pdbx_strand_id
1 'polypeptide(L)'
;MIDLEYQDMHFGDWIANDGGAATRVMTISGSQYVILRWDLDKFKGKKVDGPGLLELTTYSLQRSPDYQKDFGMIRVVEISGGNPRWDESSVTCVALCEGSPLKRVLNSQMFIDVDVNPDRGGKNFITISNPVLQRMVDGKTLGIA
;
A
#
# COMPACT_ATOMS: atom_id res chain seq x y z
N MET A 1 6.00 4.65 1.98
CA MET A 1 6.65 3.53 1.25
C MET A 1 7.78 2.99 2.11
N ILE A 2 8.02 1.68 2.09
CA ILE A 2 9.15 1.02 2.76
C ILE A 2 9.90 0.15 1.76
N ASP A 3 11.17 -0.16 2.06
CA ASP A 3 12.01 -1.03 1.24
C ASP A 3 12.48 -2.26 2.05
N LEU A 4 12.43 -3.43 1.44
CA LEU A 4 12.79 -4.70 2.08
C LEU A 4 14.29 -5.02 2.01
N GLU A 5 15.03 -4.40 1.09
CA GLU A 5 16.48 -4.54 0.95
C GLU A 5 17.20 -3.49 1.79
N TYR A 6 16.78 -2.23 1.69
CA TYR A 6 17.33 -1.09 2.43
C TYR A 6 16.43 -0.68 3.59
N GLN A 7 16.33 -1.56 4.59
CA GLN A 7 15.27 -1.52 5.60
C GLN A 7 15.31 -0.32 6.56
N ASP A 8 16.46 0.33 6.69
CA ASP A 8 16.72 1.51 7.53
C ASP A 8 16.66 2.83 6.74
N MET A 9 16.39 2.78 5.44
CA MET A 9 16.28 3.95 4.57
C MET A 9 14.84 4.34 4.29
N HIS A 10 14.61 5.64 4.12
CA HIS A 10 13.33 6.22 3.75
C HIS A 10 13.30 6.54 2.25
N PHE A 11 12.26 6.08 1.55
CA PHE A 11 12.07 6.27 0.11
C PHE A 11 10.67 6.81 -0.22
N GLY A 12 10.02 7.56 0.66
CA GLY A 12 8.65 8.05 0.42
C GLY A 12 8.55 9.21 -0.58
N ASP A 13 9.68 9.83 -0.94
CA ASP A 13 9.70 11.11 -1.65
C ASP A 13 10.15 10.98 -3.11
N TRP A 14 9.69 9.92 -3.78
CA TRP A 14 9.98 9.73 -5.21
C TRP A 14 9.26 10.78 -6.04
N ILE A 15 10.00 11.37 -6.97
CA ILE A 15 9.52 12.39 -7.89
C ILE A 15 9.85 11.93 -9.31
N ALA A 16 8.83 11.91 -10.17
CA ALA A 16 9.00 11.75 -11.59
C ALA A 16 9.27 13.11 -12.25
N ASN A 17 10.35 13.17 -13.04
CA ASN A 17 10.76 14.33 -13.83
C ASN A 17 10.78 13.93 -15.31
N ASP A 18 9.65 14.08 -16.01
CA ASP A 18 9.46 13.65 -17.40
C ASP A 18 9.35 14.84 -18.39
N GLY A 19 9.98 15.95 -18.06
CA GLY A 19 9.90 17.21 -18.81
C GLY A 19 8.64 18.04 -18.50
N GLY A 20 7.71 17.51 -17.71
CA GLY A 20 6.59 18.24 -17.11
C GLY A 20 6.87 18.75 -15.70
N ALA A 21 5.80 19.02 -14.95
CA ALA A 21 5.91 19.36 -13.53
C ALA A 21 6.37 18.14 -12.72
N ALA A 22 7.28 18.38 -11.77
CA ALA A 22 7.68 17.39 -10.77
C ALA A 22 6.44 16.78 -10.11
N THR A 23 6.25 15.47 -10.31
CA THR A 23 5.07 14.75 -9.80
C THR A 23 5.51 13.73 -8.77
N ARG A 24 4.96 13.80 -7.55
CA ARG A 24 5.21 12.80 -6.52
C ARG A 24 4.57 11.48 -6.92
N VAL A 25 5.33 10.41 -6.86
CA VAL A 25 4.90 9.07 -7.23
C VAL A 25 5.19 8.08 -6.11
N MET A 26 4.36 7.05 -6.03
CA MET A 26 4.63 5.89 -5.19
C MET A 26 5.17 4.76 -6.06
N THR A 27 6.27 4.15 -5.64
CA THR A 27 6.91 3.07 -6.40
C THR A 27 6.59 1.72 -5.75
N ILE A 28 6.19 0.75 -6.57
CA ILE A 28 5.94 -0.63 -6.14
C ILE A 28 6.85 -1.53 -6.97
N SER A 29 7.59 -2.41 -6.30
CA SER A 29 8.50 -3.36 -6.95
C SER A 29 8.65 -4.63 -6.10
N GLY A 30 9.61 -5.49 -6.44
CA GLY A 30 9.90 -6.69 -5.65
C GLY A 30 10.37 -6.39 -4.22
N SER A 31 11.04 -5.25 -4.01
CA SER A 31 11.55 -4.81 -2.70
C SER A 31 10.78 -3.62 -2.11
N GLN A 32 10.04 -2.85 -2.92
CA GLN A 32 9.39 -1.62 -2.48
C GLN A 32 7.90 -1.82 -2.27
N TYR A 33 7.47 -1.57 -1.03
CA TYR A 33 6.07 -1.72 -0.61
C TYR A 33 5.50 -0.33 -0.32
N VAL A 34 4.33 -0.05 -0.88
CA VAL A 34 3.54 1.13 -0.49
C VAL A 34 2.81 0.79 0.81
N ILE A 35 2.66 1.77 1.69
CA ILE A 35 1.87 1.63 2.91
C ILE A 35 0.96 2.85 3.01
N LEU A 36 -0.30 2.61 3.33
CA LEU A 36 -1.36 3.60 3.35
C LEU A 36 -2.10 3.51 4.69
N ARG A 37 -2.32 4.68 5.32
CA ARG A 37 -3.11 4.80 6.55
C ARG A 37 -4.10 5.95 6.39
N TRP A 38 -5.26 5.79 7.01
CA TRP A 38 -6.29 6.82 7.09
C TRP A 38 -6.60 7.13 8.56
N ASP A 39 -6.88 8.39 8.85
CA ASP A 39 -7.52 8.78 10.11
C ASP A 39 -9.04 8.62 9.94
N LEU A 40 -9.61 7.66 10.66
CA LEU A 40 -11.04 7.34 10.66
C LEU A 40 -11.68 7.56 12.03
N ASP A 41 -11.03 8.30 12.94
CA ASP A 41 -11.50 8.46 14.33
C ASP A 41 -12.92 9.02 14.41
N LYS A 42 -13.30 9.89 13.46
CA LYS A 42 -14.67 10.45 13.36
C LYS A 42 -15.76 9.40 13.12
N PHE A 43 -15.40 8.19 12.69
CA PHE A 43 -16.32 7.09 12.42
C PHE A 43 -16.32 6.03 13.51
N LYS A 44 -15.54 6.20 14.58
CA LYS A 44 -15.42 5.20 15.65
C LYS A 44 -16.78 4.83 16.23
N GLY A 45 -17.03 3.52 16.34
CA GLY A 45 -18.31 2.97 16.82
C GLY A 45 -19.44 2.99 15.79
N LYS A 46 -19.21 3.49 14.57
CA LYS A 46 -20.14 3.33 13.45
C LYS A 46 -19.98 1.97 12.79
N LYS A 47 -21.04 1.52 12.13
CA LYS A 47 -21.00 0.33 11.29
C LYS A 47 -20.74 0.73 9.85
N VAL A 48 -19.83 0.01 9.20
CA VAL A 48 -19.61 0.12 7.76
C VAL A 48 -20.76 -0.55 7.03
N ASP A 49 -21.30 0.14 6.03
CA ASP A 49 -22.39 -0.34 5.18
C ASP A 49 -21.87 -0.59 3.76
N GLY A 50 -21.37 -1.80 3.54
CA GLY A 50 -20.86 -2.25 2.24
C GLY A 50 -19.34 -2.21 2.09
N PRO A 51 -18.84 -2.66 0.93
CA PRO A 51 -17.42 -2.59 0.60
C PRO A 51 -17.01 -1.16 0.22
N GLY A 52 -15.72 -0.89 0.27
CA GLY A 52 -15.12 0.35 -0.20
C GLY A 52 -14.19 0.10 -1.36
N LEU A 53 -13.68 1.20 -1.94
CA LEU A 53 -12.89 1.15 -3.16
C LEU A 53 -11.61 1.94 -2.96
N LEU A 54 -10.47 1.28 -3.14
CA LEU A 54 -9.18 1.93 -3.31
C LEU A 54 -8.94 2.13 -4.80
N GLU A 55 -8.79 3.39 -5.21
CA GLU A 55 -8.40 3.75 -6.58
C GLU A 55 -6.90 4.04 -6.62
N LEU A 56 -6.18 3.32 -7.48
CA LEU A 56 -4.79 3.63 -7.82
C LEU A 56 -4.70 4.07 -9.27
N THR A 57 -4.04 5.21 -9.51
CA THR A 57 -3.82 5.74 -10.86
C THR A 57 -2.40 5.45 -11.31
N THR A 58 -2.25 4.79 -12.45
CA THR A 58 -0.95 4.46 -13.03
C THR A 58 -0.25 5.71 -13.53
N TYR A 59 0.97 5.96 -13.03
CA TYR A 59 1.85 6.98 -13.60
C TYR A 59 2.67 6.40 -14.77
N SER A 60 3.35 5.28 -14.51
CA SER A 60 4.11 4.52 -15.50
C SER A 60 4.20 3.07 -15.07
N LEU A 61 4.36 2.17 -16.03
CA LEU A 61 4.56 0.75 -15.79
C LEU A 61 5.77 0.26 -16.60
N GLN A 62 6.76 -0.31 -15.92
CA GLN A 62 7.88 -0.99 -16.55
C GLN A 62 7.75 -2.49 -16.28
N ARG A 63 7.72 -3.29 -17.35
CA ARG A 63 7.61 -4.75 -17.27
C ARG A 63 8.42 -5.41 -18.38
N SER A 64 8.93 -6.61 -18.11
CA SER A 64 9.52 -7.48 -19.12
C SER A 64 8.43 -8.08 -20.01
N PRO A 65 8.65 -8.22 -21.33
CA PRO A 65 7.75 -8.97 -22.20
C PRO A 65 7.73 -10.48 -21.87
N ASP A 66 8.74 -10.98 -21.15
CA ASP A 66 8.91 -12.41 -20.85
C ASP A 66 8.22 -12.85 -19.54
N TYR A 67 7.27 -12.06 -19.02
CA TYR A 67 6.65 -12.38 -17.73
C TYR A 67 5.71 -13.58 -17.78
N GLN A 68 5.85 -14.44 -16.78
CA GLN A 68 4.88 -15.50 -16.51
C GLN A 68 3.60 -14.91 -15.92
N LYS A 69 2.50 -15.65 -16.08
CA LYS A 69 1.19 -15.33 -15.50
C LYS A 69 1.34 -15.01 -13.99
N ASP A 70 0.60 -14.00 -13.53
CA ASP A 70 0.58 -13.46 -12.16
C ASP A 70 1.83 -12.65 -11.72
N PHE A 71 2.88 -12.57 -12.57
CA PHE A 71 4.03 -11.72 -12.26
C PHE A 71 3.75 -10.24 -12.59
N GLY A 72 4.03 -9.38 -11.62
CA GLY A 72 3.89 -7.92 -11.76
C GLY A 72 2.51 -7.38 -11.38
N MET A 73 1.61 -8.22 -10.87
CA MET A 73 0.35 -7.78 -10.27
C MET A 73 0.60 -6.97 -8.99
N ILE A 74 -0.33 -6.09 -8.64
CA ILE A 74 -0.33 -5.43 -7.33
C ILE A 74 -1.07 -6.33 -6.36
N ARG A 75 -0.38 -6.68 -5.28
CA ARG A 75 -0.95 -7.43 -4.16
C ARG A 75 -1.26 -6.46 -3.03
N VAL A 76 -2.50 -6.49 -2.56
CA VAL A 76 -2.98 -5.63 -1.49
C VAL A 76 -3.27 -6.45 -0.24
N VAL A 77 -2.68 -6.05 0.89
CA VAL A 77 -2.76 -6.74 2.17
C VAL A 77 -3.13 -5.80 3.33
N GLU A 78 -3.59 -6.35 4.45
CA GLU A 78 -3.83 -5.58 5.67
C GLU A 78 -2.52 -5.31 6.42
N ILE A 79 -2.36 -4.13 6.98
CA ILE A 79 -1.39 -3.90 8.07
C ILE A 79 -2.12 -4.16 9.39
N SER A 80 -1.73 -5.21 10.11
CA SER A 80 -2.37 -5.64 11.36
C SER A 80 -1.49 -5.47 12.60
N GLY A 81 -0.21 -5.13 12.42
CA GLY A 81 0.75 -4.96 13.52
C GLY A 81 1.85 -3.97 13.15
N GLY A 82 2.87 -3.85 14.01
CA GLY A 82 3.92 -2.84 13.88
C GLY A 82 3.53 -1.49 14.48
N ASN A 83 4.28 -0.44 14.13
CA ASN A 83 4.09 0.90 14.65
C ASN A 83 2.78 1.52 14.12
N PRO A 84 1.76 1.79 14.95
CA PRO A 84 0.51 2.40 14.49
C PRO A 84 0.64 3.90 14.16
N ARG A 85 1.72 4.55 14.63
CA ARG A 85 1.96 6.00 14.57
C ARG A 85 3.13 6.36 13.66
N TRP A 86 3.44 5.53 12.68
CA TRP A 86 4.45 5.87 11.68
C TRP A 86 4.13 7.20 10.99
N ASP A 87 5.19 7.91 10.61
CA ASP A 87 5.15 9.19 9.90
C ASP A 87 5.57 8.97 8.45
N GLU A 88 4.77 9.46 7.51
CA GLU A 88 5.03 9.32 6.09
C GLU A 88 6.39 9.89 5.67
N SER A 89 6.88 10.96 6.31
CA SER A 89 8.11 11.65 5.91
C SER A 89 9.39 10.98 6.41
N SER A 90 9.27 9.91 7.21
CA SER A 90 10.44 9.28 7.85
C SER A 90 10.31 7.77 8.03
N VAL A 91 9.17 7.17 7.71
CA VAL A 91 8.96 5.73 7.90
C VAL A 91 9.97 4.90 7.11
N THR A 92 10.56 3.92 7.79
CA THR A 92 11.44 2.89 7.23
C THR A 92 10.82 1.52 7.51
N CYS A 93 11.33 0.46 6.88
CA CYS A 93 10.84 -0.90 7.16
C CYS A 93 11.09 -1.27 8.64
N VAL A 94 12.26 -0.93 9.18
CA VAL A 94 12.61 -1.13 10.59
C VAL A 94 11.65 -0.38 11.51
N ALA A 95 11.39 0.90 11.23
CA ALA A 95 10.53 1.75 12.06
C ALA A 95 9.05 1.31 12.01
N LEU A 96 8.58 0.82 10.86
CA LEU A 96 7.24 0.24 10.74
C LEU A 96 7.13 -1.06 11.55
N CYS A 97 8.15 -1.91 11.48
CA CYS A 97 8.09 -3.25 12.05
C CYS A 97 8.38 -3.33 13.56
N GLU A 98 9.11 -2.35 14.11
CA GLU A 98 9.51 -2.30 15.54
C GLU A 98 10.13 -3.63 16.04
N GLY A 99 10.98 -4.25 15.21
CA GLY A 99 11.63 -5.53 15.51
C GLY A 99 10.75 -6.78 15.31
N SER A 100 9.49 -6.61 14.92
CA SER A 100 8.64 -7.74 14.51
C SER A 100 8.97 -8.20 13.08
N PRO A 101 8.90 -9.51 12.78
CA PRO A 101 8.99 -9.97 11.39
C PRO A 101 7.87 -9.38 10.53
N LEU A 102 8.17 -9.00 9.29
CA LEU A 102 7.20 -8.40 8.35
C LEU A 102 5.90 -9.21 8.22
N LYS A 103 5.98 -10.54 8.22
CA LYS A 103 4.83 -11.46 8.18
C LYS A 103 3.87 -11.38 9.39
N ARG A 104 4.27 -10.71 10.48
CA ARG A 104 3.42 -10.40 11.64
C ARG A 104 2.83 -8.99 11.57
N VAL A 105 3.45 -8.12 10.80
CA VAL A 105 3.02 -6.74 10.53
C VAL A 105 1.96 -6.73 9.43
N LEU A 106 2.22 -7.49 8.35
CA LEU A 106 1.34 -7.65 7.20
C LEU A 106 0.51 -8.93 7.33
N ASN A 107 -0.81 -8.81 7.29
CA ASN A 107 -1.73 -9.94 7.26
C ASN A 107 -1.83 -10.50 5.84
N SER A 108 -1.11 -11.58 5.59
CA SER A 108 -1.13 -12.29 4.31
C SER A 108 -2.45 -12.98 4.00
N GLN A 109 -3.44 -13.05 4.90
CA GLN A 109 -4.70 -13.73 4.56
C GLN A 109 -5.61 -12.89 3.64
N MET A 110 -5.41 -11.58 3.58
CA MET A 110 -6.04 -10.74 2.57
C MET A 110 -5.08 -10.59 1.40
N PHE A 111 -5.33 -11.31 0.30
CA PHE A 111 -4.66 -11.06 -0.96
C PHE A 111 -5.72 -10.72 -2.01
N ILE A 112 -5.66 -9.48 -2.50
CA ILE A 112 -6.27 -9.14 -3.78
C ILE A 112 -5.12 -8.87 -4.72
N ASP A 113 -4.94 -9.76 -5.69
CA ASP A 113 -4.00 -9.56 -6.78
C ASP A 113 -4.75 -8.85 -7.90
N VAL A 114 -4.28 -7.67 -8.27
CA VAL A 114 -4.90 -6.82 -9.30
C VAL A 114 -3.93 -6.58 -10.44
N ASP A 115 -4.41 -6.83 -11.66
CA ASP A 115 -3.71 -6.44 -12.87
C ASP A 115 -3.63 -4.92 -12.97
N VAL A 116 -2.43 -4.42 -13.27
CA VAL A 116 -2.18 -2.99 -13.41
C VAL A 116 -2.59 -2.55 -14.81
N ASN A 117 -3.48 -1.58 -14.89
CA ASN A 117 -3.77 -0.83 -16.09
C ASN A 117 -2.46 -0.14 -16.56
N PRO A 118 -1.92 -0.49 -17.74
CA PRO A 118 -0.60 -0.03 -18.18
C PRO A 118 -0.59 1.43 -18.62
N ASP A 119 -1.76 2.01 -18.92
CA ASP A 119 -1.87 3.34 -19.49
C ASP A 119 -1.60 4.42 -18.43
N ARG A 120 -0.89 5.47 -18.81
CA ARG A 120 -0.74 6.66 -17.96
C ARG A 120 -2.12 7.28 -17.69
N GLY A 121 -2.44 7.46 -16.41
CA GLY A 121 -3.77 7.90 -15.98
C GLY A 121 -4.82 6.76 -15.90
N GLY A 122 -4.44 5.54 -16.30
CA GLY A 122 -5.24 4.34 -16.15
C GLY A 122 -5.52 4.05 -14.68
N LYS A 123 -6.73 3.57 -14.39
CA LYS A 123 -7.20 3.34 -13.01
C LYS A 123 -7.29 1.86 -12.69
N ASN A 124 -6.89 1.53 -11.48
CA ASN A 124 -7.05 0.22 -10.86
C ASN A 124 -7.97 0.37 -9.65
N PHE A 125 -9.03 -0.42 -9.61
CA PHE A 125 -10.02 -0.37 -8.55
C PHE A 125 -9.92 -1.63 -7.70
N ILE A 126 -9.49 -1.47 -6.46
CA ILE A 126 -9.32 -2.57 -5.52
C ILE A 126 -10.46 -2.50 -4.50
N THR A 127 -11.27 -3.55 -4.46
CA THR A 127 -12.40 -3.63 -3.51
C THR A 127 -11.87 -3.95 -2.11
N ILE A 128 -12.05 -3.04 -1.16
CA ILE A 128 -11.75 -3.32 0.25
C ILE A 128 -13.00 -3.92 0.88
N SER A 129 -12.88 -5.17 1.34
CA SER A 129 -14.01 -5.91 1.90
C SER A 129 -14.60 -5.21 3.14
N ASN A 130 -15.91 -5.37 3.34
CA ASN A 130 -16.60 -4.79 4.50
C ASN A 130 -15.93 -5.17 5.85
N PRO A 131 -15.54 -6.44 6.12
CA PRO A 131 -14.85 -6.79 7.37
C PRO A 131 -13.54 -6.04 7.61
N VAL A 132 -12.80 -5.73 6.55
CA VAL A 132 -11.53 -4.99 6.64
C VAL A 132 -11.80 -3.53 6.95
N LEU A 133 -12.73 -2.91 6.23
CA LEU A 133 -13.14 -1.53 6.51
C LEU A 133 -13.70 -1.38 7.92
N GLN A 134 -14.50 -2.33 8.39
CA GLN A 134 -14.98 -2.32 9.77
C GLN A 134 -13.83 -2.38 10.76
N ARG A 135 -12.80 -3.20 10.50
CA ARG A 135 -11.59 -3.20 11.35
C ARG A 135 -10.82 -1.89 11.28
N MET A 136 -10.79 -1.20 10.13
CA MET A 136 -10.17 0.13 10.02
C MET A 136 -10.91 1.15 10.88
N VAL A 137 -12.23 1.19 10.79
CA VAL A 137 -13.09 2.07 11.61
C VAL A 137 -12.99 1.75 13.10
N ASP A 138 -12.85 0.48 13.45
CA ASP A 138 -12.66 0.02 14.84
C ASP A 138 -11.24 0.29 15.38
N GLY A 139 -10.27 0.68 14.53
CA GLY A 139 -8.86 0.84 14.88
C GLY A 139 -8.11 -0.48 15.12
N LYS A 140 -8.60 -1.59 14.54
CA LYS A 140 -8.00 -2.95 14.64
C LYS A 140 -7.05 -3.28 13.50
N THR A 141 -7.09 -2.53 12.40
CA THR A 141 -6.03 -2.51 11.38
C THR A 141 -5.39 -1.14 11.34
N LEU A 142 -4.11 -1.14 11.01
CA LEU A 142 -3.25 0.04 10.99
C LEU A 142 -3.09 0.61 9.58
N GLY A 143 -3.71 0.00 8.56
CA GLY A 143 -3.64 0.44 7.18
C GLY A 143 -3.67 -0.68 6.14
N ILE A 144 -3.29 -0.33 4.93
CA ILE A 144 -3.12 -1.22 3.78
C ILE A 144 -1.67 -1.15 3.30
N ALA A 145 -1.11 -2.28 2.88
CA ALA A 145 0.15 -2.33 2.14
C ALA A 145 -0.07 -2.93 0.75
#